data_AF-A0A5E4JKM6-F1
#
_entry.id   AF-A0A5E4JKM6-F1
#
_cell.length_a   1.000
_cell.length_b   1.000
_cell.length_c   1.000
_cell.angle_alpha   90.00
_cell.angle_beta   90.00
_cell.angle_gamma   90.00
#
_symmetry.space_group_name_H-M   'P 1'
#
loop_
_entity.id
_entity.type
_entity.pdbx_description
1 polymer ?
#
loop_
_entity_poly.entity_id
_entity_poly.type
_entity_poly.pdbx_seq_one_letter_code
_entity_poly.pdbx_strand_id
1 'polypeptide(L)'
;MEKKLIEILAALFVAAIFFTSYAAFGGGGNTTTVSTTTTVSAQTFYATGSAQANVVSYGQLMNISISCANVSAVSGSINGFLSELETSGRVGNFYSPYGSEILVQAVNGTSYDVYNALVARMGQDAACSTFSSQVEVTLPAAVRLSVPLAKTTITLNLPASARNYALPVTLSGAALSAINVSIAALVTDSGALYGDLSVMRS
;
A
#
# COMPACT_ATOMS: atom_id res chain seq x y z
N MET A 1 40.92 -45.70 48.31
CA MET A 1 39.85 -44.73 47.96
C MET A 1 40.35 -43.53 47.17
N GLU A 2 41.64 -43.19 47.21
CA GLU A 2 42.20 -41.98 46.58
C GLU A 2 42.18 -41.98 45.04
N LYS A 3 42.36 -43.12 44.37
CA LYS A 3 42.37 -43.19 42.89
C LYS A 3 41.04 -42.77 42.25
N LYS A 4 39.90 -43.10 42.88
CA LYS A 4 38.57 -42.71 42.37
C LYS A 4 38.29 -41.21 42.53
N LEU A 5 38.86 -40.57 43.55
CA LEU A 5 38.73 -39.13 43.77
C LEU A 5 39.50 -38.34 42.69
N ILE A 6 40.69 -38.82 42.34
CA ILE A 6 41.55 -38.21 41.30
C ILE A 6 40.92 -38.34 39.91
N GLU A 7 40.31 -39.48 39.58
CA GLU A 7 39.59 -39.67 38.32
C GLU A 7 38.36 -38.74 38.19
N ILE A 8 37.63 -38.52 39.29
CA ILE A 8 36.48 -37.60 39.30
C ILE A 8 36.94 -36.14 39.18
N LEU A 9 38.02 -35.75 39.86
CA LEU A 9 38.58 -34.40 39.70
C LEU A 9 39.12 -34.15 38.29
N ALA A 10 39.76 -35.15 37.68
CA ALA A 10 40.24 -35.05 36.30
C ALA A 10 39.07 -34.92 35.30
N ALA A 11 38.00 -35.70 35.47
CA ALA A 11 36.80 -35.59 34.65
C ALA A 11 36.10 -34.23 34.81
N LEU A 12 36.05 -33.68 36.02
CA LEU A 12 35.49 -32.36 36.30
C LEU A 12 36.32 -31.22 35.68
N PHE A 13 37.65 -31.36 35.71
CA PHE A 13 38.58 -30.40 35.10
C PHE A 13 38.46 -30.40 33.57
N VAL A 14 38.36 -31.58 32.95
CA VAL A 14 38.12 -31.71 31.50
C VAL A 14 36.75 -31.13 31.13
N ALA A 15 35.69 -31.41 31.91
CA ALA A 15 34.36 -30.84 31.67
C ALA A 15 34.35 -29.30 31.79
N ALA A 16 35.05 -28.73 32.77
CA ALA A 16 35.17 -27.27 32.93
C ALA A 16 35.93 -26.61 31.76
N ILE A 17 36.96 -27.27 31.22
CA ILE A 17 37.65 -26.82 30.00
C ILE A 17 36.69 -26.86 28.81
N PHE A 18 35.91 -27.93 28.62
CA PHE A 18 34.93 -27.99 27.52
C PHE A 18 33.82 -26.92 27.62
N PHE A 19 33.30 -26.65 28.82
CA PHE A 19 32.30 -25.59 29.02
C PHE A 19 32.87 -24.17 28.80
N THR A 20 34.10 -23.91 29.25
CA THR A 20 34.76 -22.61 29.03
C THR A 20 35.22 -22.44 27.58
N SER A 21 35.57 -23.53 26.88
CA SER A 21 35.89 -23.52 25.44
C SER A 21 34.67 -23.18 24.59
N TYR A 22 33.48 -23.69 24.95
CA TYR A 22 32.23 -23.31 24.28
C TYR A 22 31.85 -21.84 24.52
N ALA A 23 32.18 -21.28 25.70
CA ALA A 23 31.94 -19.86 26.00
C ALA A 23 32.98 -18.91 25.37
N ALA A 24 34.23 -19.35 25.19
CA ALA A 24 35.33 -18.53 24.65
C ALA A 24 35.55 -18.68 23.13
N PHE A 25 35.20 -19.83 22.53
CA PHE A 25 35.44 -20.14 21.11
C PHE A 25 34.18 -20.48 20.30
N GLY A 26 32.99 -20.43 20.91
CA GLY A 26 31.74 -20.25 20.15
C GLY A 26 31.66 -18.87 19.45
N GLY A 27 32.57 -17.95 19.80
CA GLY A 27 32.75 -16.62 19.21
C GLY A 27 33.85 -16.57 18.14
N GLY A 28 33.83 -17.49 17.19
CA GLY A 28 34.76 -17.56 16.05
C GLY A 28 34.10 -17.25 14.71
N GLY A 29 33.31 -16.18 14.64
CA GLY A 29 32.68 -15.70 13.41
C GLY A 29 32.07 -14.32 13.62
N ASN A 30 32.85 -13.29 13.32
CA ASN A 30 32.58 -11.85 13.48
C ASN A 30 32.29 -11.37 14.90
N THR A 31 33.22 -10.57 15.41
CA THR A 31 33.07 -9.67 16.56
C THR A 31 31.86 -8.77 16.35
N THR A 32 30.69 -9.27 16.72
CA THR A 32 29.47 -8.50 16.80
C THR A 32 29.57 -7.81 18.15
N THR A 33 29.91 -6.53 18.13
CA THR A 33 29.69 -5.64 19.25
C THR A 33 28.27 -5.93 19.72
N VAL A 34 28.11 -6.58 20.88
CA VAL A 34 26.82 -6.66 21.54
C VAL A 34 26.58 -5.23 22.02
N SER A 35 26.10 -4.39 21.11
CA SER A 35 25.22 -3.31 21.49
C SER A 35 24.14 -4.01 22.29
N THR A 36 24.14 -3.80 23.60
CA THR A 36 22.89 -3.70 24.33
C THR A 36 22.10 -2.61 23.60
N THR A 37 21.39 -2.99 22.53
CA THR A 37 20.19 -2.28 22.14
C THR A 37 19.28 -2.53 23.33
N THR A 38 19.33 -1.61 24.30
CA THR A 38 18.08 -1.21 24.93
C THR A 38 17.13 -1.01 23.77
N THR A 39 16.17 -1.92 23.61
CA THR A 39 14.98 -1.61 22.84
C THR A 39 14.31 -0.50 23.61
N VAL A 40 14.80 0.73 23.39
CA VAL A 40 14.03 1.92 23.65
C VAL A 40 12.86 1.74 22.71
N SER A 41 11.75 1.23 23.23
CA SER A 41 10.47 1.33 22.58
C SER A 41 10.30 2.81 22.29
N ALA A 42 10.64 3.25 21.08
CA ALA A 42 10.42 4.62 20.66
C ALA A 42 8.94 4.88 20.90
N GLN A 43 8.61 5.84 21.76
CA GLN A 43 7.22 6.18 21.98
C GLN A 43 6.69 6.70 20.65
N THR A 44 5.73 5.97 20.08
CA THR A 44 5.09 6.36 18.83
C THR A 44 3.75 7.01 19.12
N PHE A 45 3.46 8.10 18.42
CA PHE A 45 2.20 8.80 18.48
C PHE A 45 1.45 8.64 17.17
N TYR A 46 0.14 8.46 17.27
CA TYR A 46 -0.73 8.48 16.10
C TYR A 46 -0.93 9.93 15.63
N ALA A 47 -0.74 10.17 14.33
CA ALA A 47 -0.88 11.46 13.71
C ALA A 47 -1.75 11.36 12.45
N THR A 48 -2.60 12.36 12.22
CA THR A 48 -3.48 12.42 11.04
C THR A 48 -3.47 13.79 10.39
N GLY A 49 -3.68 13.84 9.08
CA GLY A 49 -3.80 15.09 8.37
C GLY A 49 -4.41 14.90 7.00
N SER A 50 -4.40 15.95 6.20
CA SER A 50 -4.82 15.91 4.81
C SER A 50 -3.81 16.63 3.93
N ALA A 51 -3.73 16.20 2.67
CA ALA A 51 -2.89 16.83 1.66
C ALA A 51 -3.58 16.75 0.30
N GLN A 52 -3.14 17.61 -0.62
CA GLN A 52 -3.47 17.46 -2.02
C GLN A 52 -2.36 16.62 -2.69
N ALA A 53 -2.74 15.45 -3.19
CA ALA A 53 -1.86 14.56 -3.94
C ALA A 53 -2.03 14.81 -5.43
N ASN A 54 -0.93 14.84 -6.19
CA ASN A 54 -0.99 15.00 -7.64
C ASN A 54 -1.24 13.65 -8.30
N VAL A 55 -2.14 13.60 -9.27
CA VAL A 55 -2.40 12.39 -10.07
C VAL A 55 -1.29 12.27 -11.11
N VAL A 56 -0.60 11.12 -11.11
CA VAL A 56 0.49 10.82 -12.04
C VAL A 56 -0.02 10.00 -13.20
N SER A 57 -0.85 8.99 -12.92
CA SER A 57 -1.37 8.08 -13.94
C SER A 57 -2.70 7.47 -13.51
N TYR A 58 -3.45 6.98 -14.50
CA TYR A 58 -4.61 6.11 -14.28
C TYR A 58 -4.17 4.67 -14.49
N GLY A 59 -4.62 3.79 -13.62
CA GLY A 59 -4.36 2.35 -13.72
C GLY A 59 -5.01 1.72 -14.95
N GLN A 60 -4.75 0.43 -15.13
CA GLN A 60 -5.31 -0.34 -16.24
C GLN A 60 -6.64 -1.02 -15.89
N LEU A 61 -6.93 -1.17 -14.60
CA LEU A 61 -8.13 -1.85 -14.12
C LEU A 61 -9.24 -0.85 -13.82
N MET A 62 -10.44 -1.17 -14.30
CA MET A 62 -11.66 -0.40 -14.06
C MET A 62 -12.78 -1.33 -13.61
N ASN A 63 -13.59 -0.86 -12.67
CA ASN A 63 -14.85 -1.46 -12.26
C ASN A 63 -16.00 -0.57 -12.68
N ILE A 64 -17.03 -1.17 -13.28
CA ILE A 64 -18.27 -0.51 -13.69
C ILE A 64 -19.40 -1.11 -12.86
N SER A 65 -20.06 -0.30 -12.05
CA SER A 65 -21.24 -0.69 -11.28
C SER A 65 -22.49 -0.03 -11.86
N ILE A 66 -23.50 -0.81 -12.21
CA ILE A 66 -24.71 -0.38 -12.90
C ILE A 66 -25.89 -0.38 -11.90
N SER A 67 -26.51 0.78 -11.69
CA SER A 67 -27.65 0.96 -10.79
C SER A 67 -28.95 1.34 -11.53
N CYS A 68 -28.95 1.22 -12.85
CA CYS A 68 -30.11 1.50 -13.70
C CYS A 68 -31.26 0.51 -13.44
N ALA A 69 -32.52 0.95 -13.60
CA ALA A 69 -33.67 0.04 -13.52
C ALA A 69 -33.61 -1.12 -14.55
N ASN A 70 -33.01 -0.86 -15.72
CA ASN A 70 -32.84 -1.82 -16.81
C ASN A 70 -31.42 -2.38 -16.88
N VAL A 71 -30.88 -2.92 -15.77
CA VAL A 71 -29.49 -3.41 -15.66
C VAL A 71 -29.12 -4.34 -16.83
N SER A 72 -29.98 -5.29 -17.21
CA SER A 72 -29.67 -6.26 -18.28
C SER A 72 -29.47 -5.62 -19.66
N ALA A 73 -30.22 -4.56 -19.98
CA ALA A 73 -30.08 -3.86 -21.25
C ALA A 73 -28.78 -3.02 -21.27
N VAL A 74 -28.50 -2.31 -20.18
CA VAL A 74 -27.32 -1.45 -20.04
C VAL A 74 -26.04 -2.30 -20.00
N SER A 75 -26.02 -3.36 -19.21
CA SER A 75 -24.90 -4.31 -19.17
C SER A 75 -24.66 -4.99 -20.53
N GLY A 76 -25.71 -5.38 -21.24
CA GLY A 76 -25.60 -5.92 -22.60
C GLY A 76 -24.97 -4.92 -23.58
N SER A 77 -25.37 -3.66 -23.53
CA SER A 77 -24.80 -2.58 -24.33
C SER A 77 -23.31 -2.34 -24.01
N ILE A 78 -22.97 -2.26 -22.72
CA ILE A 78 -21.58 -2.11 -22.25
C ILE A 78 -20.73 -3.29 -22.72
N ASN A 79 -21.19 -4.53 -22.50
CA ASN A 79 -20.47 -5.73 -22.90
C ASN A 79 -20.27 -5.81 -24.43
N GLY A 80 -21.28 -5.41 -25.21
CA GLY A 80 -21.16 -5.30 -26.66
C GLY A 80 -20.04 -4.34 -27.07
N PHE A 81 -20.02 -3.14 -26.48
CA PHE A 81 -18.97 -2.17 -26.79
C PHE A 81 -17.58 -2.57 -26.26
N LEU A 82 -17.51 -3.19 -25.09
CA LEU A 82 -16.26 -3.73 -24.56
C LEU A 82 -15.69 -4.85 -25.46
N SER A 83 -16.55 -5.65 -26.09
CA SER A 83 -16.14 -6.66 -27.10
C SER A 83 -15.52 -6.00 -28.35
N GLU A 84 -16.05 -4.86 -28.78
CA GLU A 84 -15.46 -4.06 -29.87
C GLU A 84 -14.08 -3.48 -29.45
N LEU A 85 -13.97 -3.01 -28.20
CA LEU A 85 -12.70 -2.52 -27.65
C LEU A 85 -11.66 -3.63 -27.45
N GLU A 86 -12.09 -4.85 -27.15
CA GLU A 86 -11.24 -6.02 -27.08
C GLU A 86 -10.73 -6.40 -28.47
N THR A 87 -11.61 -6.44 -29.47
CA THR A 87 -11.26 -6.75 -30.87
C THR A 87 -10.28 -5.73 -31.46
N SER A 88 -10.40 -4.46 -31.06
CA SER A 88 -9.47 -3.39 -31.46
C SER A 88 -8.18 -3.33 -30.63
N GLY A 89 -8.03 -4.21 -29.62
CA GLY A 89 -6.84 -4.29 -28.78
C GLY A 89 -6.69 -3.16 -27.75
N ARG A 90 -7.76 -2.42 -27.45
CA ARG A 90 -7.79 -1.38 -26.39
C ARG A 90 -8.04 -2.00 -25.02
N VAL A 91 -8.93 -2.98 -24.95
CA VAL A 91 -9.23 -3.80 -23.77
C VAL A 91 -8.60 -5.17 -23.96
N GLY A 92 -7.99 -5.72 -22.91
CA GLY A 92 -7.36 -7.05 -22.97
C GLY A 92 -8.32 -8.14 -22.52
N ASN A 93 -9.17 -7.83 -21.55
CA ASN A 93 -10.22 -8.71 -21.06
C ASN A 93 -11.25 -7.88 -20.29
N PHE A 94 -12.48 -8.38 -20.24
CA PHE A 94 -13.49 -7.91 -19.31
C PHE A 94 -14.36 -9.07 -18.85
N TYR A 95 -14.84 -9.00 -17.61
CA TYR A 95 -15.74 -10.03 -17.07
C TYR A 95 -16.78 -9.40 -16.17
N SER A 96 -17.97 -10.00 -16.16
CA SER A 96 -19.09 -9.57 -15.33
C SER A 96 -19.33 -10.61 -14.24
N PRO A 97 -18.74 -10.43 -13.03
CA PRO A 97 -18.93 -11.39 -11.94
C PRO A 97 -20.40 -11.41 -11.46
N TYR A 98 -21.10 -10.29 -11.60
CA TYR A 98 -22.51 -10.10 -11.29
C TYR A 98 -23.15 -9.27 -12.40
N GLY A 99 -24.43 -9.47 -12.73
CA GLY A 99 -25.07 -8.75 -13.85
C GLY A 99 -25.07 -7.23 -13.74
N SER A 100 -24.82 -6.67 -12.54
CA SER A 100 -24.68 -5.24 -12.27
C SER A 100 -23.23 -4.75 -12.16
N GLU A 101 -22.23 -5.62 -12.26
CA GLU A 101 -20.82 -5.27 -12.13
C GLU A 101 -20.01 -5.80 -13.31
N ILE A 102 -19.10 -4.99 -13.83
CA ILE A 102 -18.21 -5.35 -14.93
C ILE A 102 -16.81 -4.87 -14.61
N LEU A 103 -15.85 -5.80 -14.64
CA LEU A 103 -14.44 -5.53 -14.43
C LEU A 103 -13.73 -5.54 -15.78
N VAL A 104 -12.95 -4.50 -16.05
CA VAL A 104 -12.33 -4.24 -17.35
C VAL A 104 -10.84 -4.02 -17.17
N GLN A 105 -10.04 -4.64 -18.03
CA GLN A 105 -8.60 -4.44 -18.10
C GLN A 105 -8.23 -3.73 -19.41
N ALA A 106 -7.78 -2.48 -19.32
CA ALA A 106 -7.16 -1.77 -20.42
C ALA A 106 -5.75 -2.32 -20.71
N VAL A 107 -5.38 -2.43 -21.99
CA VAL A 107 -4.05 -2.89 -22.42
C VAL A 107 -3.36 -1.88 -23.33
N ASN A 108 -4.11 -1.11 -24.11
CA ASN A 108 -3.59 -0.04 -24.95
C ASN A 108 -4.25 1.30 -24.57
N GLY A 109 -3.69 1.92 -23.53
CA GLY A 109 -4.22 3.11 -22.86
C GLY A 109 -4.42 2.90 -21.37
N THR A 110 -5.16 3.81 -20.76
CA THR A 110 -5.54 3.78 -19.34
C THR A 110 -7.02 3.42 -19.17
N SER A 111 -7.42 3.09 -17.94
CA SER A 111 -8.84 2.96 -17.58
C SER A 111 -9.64 4.22 -17.92
N TYR A 112 -9.03 5.41 -17.84
CA TYR A 112 -9.68 6.68 -18.18
C TYR A 112 -10.01 6.79 -19.67
N ASP A 113 -9.16 6.24 -20.55
CA ASP A 113 -9.40 6.22 -21.99
C ASP A 113 -10.56 5.29 -22.37
N VAL A 114 -10.68 4.17 -21.66
CA VAL A 114 -11.80 3.23 -21.80
C VAL A 114 -13.08 3.87 -21.27
N TYR A 115 -13.02 4.51 -20.10
CA TYR A 115 -14.12 5.28 -19.53
C TYR A 115 -14.65 6.35 -20.50
N ASN A 116 -13.77 7.17 -21.08
CA ASN A 116 -14.17 8.20 -22.03
C ASN A 116 -14.87 7.62 -23.27
N ALA A 117 -14.37 6.49 -23.78
CA ALA A 117 -15.01 5.81 -24.90
C ALA A 117 -16.40 5.27 -24.53
N LEU A 118 -16.56 4.67 -23.35
CA LEU A 118 -17.83 4.14 -22.86
C LEU A 118 -18.86 5.26 -22.66
N VAL A 119 -18.49 6.34 -21.96
CA VAL A 119 -19.40 7.47 -21.72
C VAL A 119 -19.81 8.13 -23.04
N ALA A 120 -18.88 8.30 -23.98
CA ALA A 120 -19.19 8.83 -25.31
C ALA A 120 -20.17 7.96 -26.09
N ARG A 121 -20.10 6.63 -25.93
CA ARG A 121 -20.97 5.66 -26.60
C ARG A 121 -22.35 5.56 -25.95
N MET A 122 -22.38 5.47 -24.62
CA MET A 122 -23.60 5.24 -23.84
C MET A 122 -24.46 6.50 -23.67
N GLY A 123 -23.86 7.69 -23.73
CA GLY A 123 -24.58 8.95 -23.53
C GLY A 123 -25.29 8.99 -22.17
N GLN A 124 -26.61 9.17 -22.18
CA GLN A 124 -27.42 9.28 -20.96
C GLN A 124 -27.47 7.99 -20.14
N ASP A 125 -27.28 6.82 -20.76
CA ASP A 125 -27.29 5.53 -20.05
C ASP A 125 -26.07 5.37 -19.12
N ALA A 126 -25.02 6.19 -19.30
CA ALA A 126 -23.87 6.24 -18.40
C ALA A 126 -24.20 6.89 -17.05
N ALA A 127 -25.26 7.70 -16.96
CA ALA A 127 -25.59 8.45 -15.75
C ALA A 127 -25.96 7.54 -14.56
N CYS A 128 -26.48 6.34 -14.83
CA CYS A 128 -26.80 5.33 -13.83
C CYS A 128 -25.70 4.26 -13.68
N SER A 129 -24.49 4.55 -14.16
CA SER A 129 -23.31 3.70 -13.98
C SER A 129 -22.21 4.45 -13.22
N THR A 130 -21.57 3.77 -12.28
CA THR A 130 -20.41 4.27 -11.55
C THR A 130 -19.16 3.57 -12.06
N PHE A 131 -18.19 4.36 -12.53
CA PHE A 131 -16.92 3.87 -13.04
C PHE A 131 -15.84 4.13 -11.99
N SER A 132 -15.17 3.10 -11.51
CA SER A 132 -14.11 3.20 -10.51
C SER A 132 -12.81 2.65 -11.08
N SER A 133 -11.69 3.31 -10.82
CA SER A 133 -10.35 2.86 -11.22
C SER A 133 -9.36 3.11 -10.08
N GLN A 134 -8.21 2.46 -10.13
CA GLN A 134 -7.04 2.93 -9.39
C GLN A 134 -6.37 4.09 -10.13
N VAL A 135 -5.87 5.06 -9.39
CA VAL A 135 -4.95 6.11 -9.87
C VAL A 135 -3.68 6.08 -9.05
N GLU A 136 -2.56 6.31 -9.70
CA GLU A 136 -1.31 6.55 -9.02
C GLU A 136 -1.20 8.04 -8.68
N VAL A 137 -0.92 8.32 -7.42
CA VAL A 137 -0.75 9.69 -6.92
C VAL A 137 0.59 9.87 -6.26
N THR A 138 1.10 11.10 -6.31
CA THR A 138 2.29 11.51 -5.58
C THR A 138 1.92 12.56 -4.54
N LEU A 139 2.15 12.24 -3.28
CA LEU A 139 2.04 13.17 -2.15
C LEU A 139 3.05 14.33 -2.27
N PRO A 140 2.80 15.49 -1.65
CA PRO A 140 3.82 16.54 -1.53
C PRO A 140 5.01 16.06 -0.68
N ALA A 141 6.15 16.74 -0.80
CA ALA A 141 7.38 16.37 -0.08
C ALA A 141 7.27 16.58 1.45
N ALA A 142 6.31 17.39 1.89
CA ALA A 142 6.02 17.61 3.30
C ALA A 142 4.51 17.66 3.53
N VAL A 143 4.04 17.03 4.60
CA VAL A 143 2.63 16.98 5.00
C VAL A 143 2.48 17.45 6.44
N ARG A 144 1.37 18.14 6.76
CA ARG A 144 1.08 18.58 8.12
C ARG A 144 0.15 17.59 8.79
N LEU A 145 0.57 17.05 9.93
CA LEU A 145 -0.17 16.05 10.69
C LEU A 145 -0.46 16.58 12.10
N SER A 146 -1.70 16.42 12.55
CA SER A 146 -2.13 16.67 13.92
C SER A 146 -1.87 15.43 14.76
N VAL A 147 -1.26 15.61 15.94
CA VAL A 147 -1.04 14.56 16.95
C VAL A 147 -2.07 14.79 18.07
N PRO A 148 -3.19 14.06 18.10
CA PRO A 148 -4.31 14.38 19.01
C PRO A 148 -3.91 14.36 20.49
N LEU A 149 -3.08 13.39 20.88
CA LEU A 149 -2.64 13.22 22.27
C LEU A 149 -1.75 14.36 22.76
N ALA A 150 -0.90 14.89 21.88
CA ALA A 150 -0.01 16.00 22.18
C ALA A 150 -0.62 17.38 21.86
N LYS A 151 -1.84 17.40 21.28
CA LYS A 151 -2.53 18.61 20.79
C LYS A 151 -1.63 19.54 19.97
N THR A 152 -0.74 18.95 19.19
CA THR A 152 0.26 19.68 18.39
C THR A 152 0.14 19.27 16.92
N THR A 153 0.65 20.13 16.04
CA THR A 153 0.78 19.84 14.61
C THR A 153 2.25 19.74 14.27
N ILE A 154 2.63 18.69 13.57
CA ILE A 154 3.98 18.45 13.07
C ILE A 154 4.00 18.55 11.54
N THR A 155 5.15 18.90 10.99
CA THR A 155 5.43 18.79 9.56
C THR A 155 6.27 17.54 9.36
N LEU A 156 5.72 16.56 8.65
CA LEU A 156 6.44 15.34 8.30
C LEU A 156 7.02 15.48 6.90
N ASN A 157 8.35 15.40 6.80
CA ASN A 157 9.05 15.36 5.53
C ASN A 157 9.06 13.93 4.99
N LEU A 158 8.51 13.74 3.79
CA LEU A 158 8.37 12.43 3.16
C LEU A 158 9.51 12.19 2.17
N PRO A 159 10.30 11.10 2.33
CA PRO A 159 11.28 10.72 1.33
C PRO A 159 10.58 10.34 0.02
N ALA A 160 11.27 10.48 -1.12
CA ALA A 160 10.70 10.20 -2.44
C ALA A 160 10.07 8.80 -2.56
N SER A 161 10.65 7.80 -1.90
CA SER A 161 10.14 6.43 -1.86
C SER A 161 8.79 6.27 -1.15
N ALA A 162 8.43 7.17 -0.24
CA ALA A 162 7.21 7.09 0.58
C ALA A 162 6.10 8.03 0.08
N ARG A 163 6.22 8.57 -1.14
CA ARG A 163 5.28 9.57 -1.69
C ARG A 163 4.29 9.02 -2.70
N ASN A 164 4.51 7.83 -3.25
CA ASN A 164 3.69 7.28 -4.32
C ASN A 164 2.68 6.26 -3.79
N TYR A 165 1.40 6.43 -4.14
CA TYR A 165 0.30 5.59 -3.67
C TYR A 165 -0.68 5.29 -4.80
N ALA A 166 -1.27 4.10 -4.78
CA ALA A 166 -2.41 3.76 -5.62
C ALA A 166 -3.70 3.98 -4.82
N LEU A 167 -4.60 4.81 -5.34
CA LEU A 167 -5.87 5.13 -4.67
C LEU A 167 -7.05 4.80 -5.58
N PRO A 168 -8.14 4.21 -5.06
CA PRO A 168 -9.37 4.05 -5.82
C PRO A 168 -10.05 5.41 -6.02
N VAL A 169 -10.51 5.66 -7.25
CA VAL A 169 -11.27 6.85 -7.62
C VAL A 169 -12.45 6.50 -8.50
N THR A 170 -13.56 7.19 -8.27
CA THR A 170 -14.63 7.28 -9.26
C THR A 170 -14.19 8.20 -10.39
N LEU A 171 -14.26 7.69 -11.62
CA LEU A 171 -13.98 8.42 -12.85
C LEU A 171 -15.15 9.36 -13.17
N SER A 172 -14.82 10.55 -13.69
CA SER A 172 -15.80 11.57 -14.05
C SER A 172 -15.34 12.36 -15.28
N GLY A 173 -16.17 13.29 -15.75
CA GLY A 173 -16.03 13.92 -17.06
C GLY A 173 -14.68 14.58 -17.37
N ALA A 174 -13.92 15.02 -16.36
CA ALA A 174 -12.57 15.54 -16.55
C ALA A 174 -11.54 14.72 -15.78
N ALA A 175 -10.37 14.51 -16.39
CA ALA A 175 -9.26 13.85 -15.72
C ALA A 175 -8.84 14.69 -14.51
N LEU A 176 -8.78 14.04 -13.35
CA LEU A 176 -8.26 14.64 -12.13
C LEU A 176 -6.75 14.88 -12.30
N SER A 177 -6.30 16.09 -12.03
CA SER A 177 -4.89 16.44 -11.89
C SER A 177 -4.40 16.33 -10.44
N ALA A 178 -5.33 16.41 -9.48
CA ALA A 178 -5.05 16.34 -8.06
C ALA A 178 -6.26 15.81 -7.27
N ILE A 179 -5.98 15.18 -6.13
CA ILE A 179 -6.97 14.56 -5.24
C ILE A 179 -6.65 14.93 -3.80
N ASN A 180 -7.69 15.25 -3.02
CA ASN A 180 -7.54 15.41 -1.58
C ASN A 180 -7.47 14.03 -0.91
N VAL A 181 -6.45 13.85 -0.08
CA VAL A 181 -6.19 12.59 0.61
C VAL A 181 -6.07 12.82 2.11
N SER A 182 -6.59 11.86 2.86
CA SER A 182 -6.41 11.74 4.29
C SER A 182 -5.20 10.86 4.55
N ILE A 183 -4.32 11.32 5.43
CA ILE A 183 -3.06 10.67 5.76
C ILE A 183 -3.11 10.30 7.24
N ALA A 184 -2.75 9.06 7.55
CA ALA A 184 -2.50 8.60 8.91
C ALA A 184 -1.10 8.01 9.00
N ALA A 185 -0.40 8.33 10.09
CA ALA A 185 0.97 7.89 10.32
C ALA A 185 1.20 7.61 11.81
N LEU A 186 2.19 6.76 12.09
CA LEU A 186 2.82 6.70 13.39
C LEU A 186 4.10 7.54 13.33
N VAL A 187 4.30 8.39 14.32
CA VAL A 187 5.49 9.24 14.41
C VAL A 187 6.20 9.04 15.73
N THR A 188 7.52 9.07 15.73
CA THR A 188 8.33 9.02 16.94
C THR A 188 8.24 10.34 17.73
N ASP A 189 8.70 10.31 18.97
CA ASP A 189 8.95 11.50 19.80
C ASP A 189 9.86 12.55 19.11
N SER A 190 10.80 12.11 18.29
CA SER A 190 11.64 12.98 17.44
C SER A 190 10.92 13.56 16.21
N GLY A 191 9.66 13.20 15.97
CA GLY A 191 8.87 13.67 14.83
C GLY A 191 9.18 12.97 13.51
N ALA A 192 9.89 11.83 13.54
CA ALA A 192 10.17 11.02 12.36
C ALA A 192 9.03 10.02 12.09
N LEU A 193 8.85 9.62 10.83
CA LEU A 193 7.91 8.56 10.46
C LEU A 193 8.37 7.22 11.05
N TYR A 194 7.44 6.50 11.66
CA TYR A 194 7.62 5.14 12.13
C TYR A 194 6.78 4.20 11.24
N GLY A 195 7.46 3.45 10.36
CA GLY A 195 6.79 2.53 9.41
C GLY A 195 6.24 3.25 8.18
N ASP A 196 5.13 2.73 7.64
CA ASP A 196 4.49 3.23 6.43
C ASP A 196 3.34 4.20 6.74
N LEU A 197 3.01 5.05 5.75
CA LEU A 197 1.81 5.89 5.83
C LEU A 197 0.59 5.14 5.32
N SER A 198 -0.54 5.38 5.97
CA SER A 198 -1.85 5.05 5.43
C SER A 198 -2.39 6.27 4.69
N VAL A 199 -2.61 6.15 3.39
CA VAL A 199 -3.17 7.21 2.54
C VAL A 199 -4.49 6.73 1.96
N MET A 200 -5.53 7.53 2.12
CA MET A 200 -6.87 7.23 1.59
C MET A 200 -7.46 8.50 0.96
N ARG A 201 -8.32 8.34 -0.04
CA ARG A 201 -9.06 9.48 -0.60
C ARG A 201 -9.98 10.07 0.47
N SER A 202 -9.97 11.41 0.62
CA SER A 202 -10.86 12.16 1.51
C SER A 202 -12.25 12.34 0.92
#